data_AF-A0AAV8FCK8-F1
#
_entry.id   AF-A0AAV8FCK8-F1
#
_cell.length_a   1.000
_cell.length_b   1.000
_cell.length_c   1.000
_cell.angle_alpha   90.00
_cell.angle_beta   90.00
_cell.angle_gamma   90.00
#
_symmetry.space_group_name_H-M   'P 1'
#
loop_
_entity.id
_entity.type
_entity.pdbx_description
1 polymer ?
#
loop_
_entity_poly.entity_id
_entity_poly.type
_entity_poly.pdbx_seq_one_letter_code
_entity_poly.pdbx_strand_id
1 'polypeptide(L)'
;MLSTCCVPLNHESSNRNGYTVTTFLYAMSRLNMPHWLEKSFHPKAWNHDSNWMGYVAVSGDAETERIGCRDVLVTWRGTIAPTEWLKDMDVRLEHFGGKNSDAKVIRVVVRHDIVPHLPGIPFNKKLEKVENLAESWHGLYTHYGYELNLEVKSSPYLKQMFDLVGYHNLEMYLHLVDGHISSNGSANFREDAKRDVALVNKWSGMLKKETLVPSCWYQPAFKGLVCNKFGRWVIPEREPEDVPPPPGTHVPLSVFN
;
A
#
# COMPACT_ATOMS: atom_id res chain seq x y z
N MET A 1 7.63 5.45 -17.27
CA MET A 1 8.65 4.37 -17.22
C MET A 1 9.28 4.41 -15.83
N LEU A 2 8.54 3.95 -14.83
CA LEU A 2 8.95 3.92 -13.43
C LEU A 2 9.48 2.51 -13.17
N SER A 3 10.73 2.22 -13.55
CA SER A 3 11.40 1.04 -13.01
C SER A 3 11.81 1.37 -11.57
N THR A 4 10.83 1.36 -10.67
CA THR A 4 11.08 1.17 -9.24
C THR A 4 10.81 -0.30 -8.96
N CYS A 5 11.55 -1.18 -9.64
CA CYS A 5 11.62 -2.57 -9.25
C CYS A 5 12.41 -2.66 -7.94
N CYS A 6 11.71 -2.38 -6.84
CA CYS A 6 11.94 -2.91 -5.50
C CYS A 6 13.35 -2.66 -4.95
N VAL A 7 13.57 -1.46 -4.41
CA VAL A 7 14.44 -1.31 -3.24
C VAL A 7 13.48 -1.29 -2.04
N PRO A 8 13.69 -2.10 -0.97
CA PRO A 8 12.93 -1.95 0.25
C PRO A 8 13.36 -0.65 0.93
N LEU A 9 12.75 0.46 0.51
CA LEU A 9 12.86 1.77 1.17
C LEU A 9 12.36 1.76 2.63
N ASN A 10 11.91 0.60 3.13
CA ASN A 10 11.32 0.42 4.45
C ASN A 10 12.25 -0.23 5.48
N HIS A 11 13.44 -0.72 5.11
CA HIS A 11 14.35 -1.30 6.10
C HIS A 11 14.79 -0.25 7.14
N GLU A 12 15.10 0.97 6.68
CA GLU A 12 15.47 2.08 7.57
C GLU A 12 14.29 2.61 8.40
N SER A 13 13.06 2.61 7.86
CA SER A 13 11.90 3.14 8.57
C SER A 13 11.38 2.21 9.65
N SER A 14 11.45 0.89 9.44
CA SER A 14 11.05 -0.12 10.43
C SER A 14 11.98 -0.12 11.64
N ASN A 15 13.30 -0.04 11.42
CA ASN A 15 14.29 0.05 12.50
C ASN A 15 14.11 1.31 13.37
N ARG A 16 13.69 2.44 12.79
CA ARG A 16 13.39 3.67 13.55
C ARG A 16 12.17 3.54 14.47
N ASN A 17 11.29 2.59 14.20
CA ASN A 17 10.06 2.36 14.97
C ASN A 17 10.19 1.18 15.94
N GLY A 18 11.39 0.64 16.15
CA GLY A 18 11.62 -0.47 17.09
C GLY A 18 11.27 -1.86 16.55
N TYR A 19 11.15 -2.02 15.22
CA TYR A 19 10.90 -3.32 14.58
C TYR A 19 12.10 -3.73 13.72
N THR A 20 12.38 -5.03 13.68
CA THR A 20 13.41 -5.62 12.81
C THR A 20 12.73 -6.42 11.70
N VAL A 21 13.02 -6.10 10.44
CA VAL A 21 12.58 -6.90 9.29
C VAL A 21 13.34 -8.23 9.29
N THR A 22 12.61 -9.34 9.22
CA THR A 22 13.18 -10.69 9.31
C THR A 22 13.11 -11.45 8.00
N THR A 23 12.13 -11.15 7.14
CA THR A 23 11.93 -11.90 5.89
C THR A 23 11.18 -11.04 4.87
N PHE A 24 11.56 -11.16 3.60
CA PHE A 24 10.82 -10.59 2.48
C PHE A 24 9.86 -11.60 1.87
N LEU A 25 8.66 -11.15 1.55
CA LEU A 25 7.62 -11.94 0.91
C LEU A 25 7.62 -11.65 -0.59
N TYR A 26 7.56 -12.72 -1.39
CA TYR A 26 7.49 -12.67 -2.84
C TYR A 26 6.29 -13.47 -3.32
N ALA A 27 5.63 -13.01 -4.38
CA ALA A 27 4.48 -13.68 -4.96
C ALA A 27 4.68 -13.91 -6.46
N MET A 28 4.18 -15.06 -6.94
CA MET A 28 4.09 -15.44 -8.35
C MET A 28 2.63 -15.52 -8.76
N SER A 29 2.30 -15.04 -9.96
CA SER A 29 1.02 -15.34 -10.60
C SER A 29 1.26 -16.37 -11.71
N ARG A 30 0.55 -17.51 -11.65
CA ARG A 30 0.56 -18.53 -12.72
C ARG A 30 -0.41 -18.21 -13.86
N LEU A 31 -1.18 -17.12 -13.74
CA LEU A 31 -2.02 -16.64 -14.84
C LEU A 31 -1.11 -15.95 -15.85
N ASN A 32 -1.38 -16.12 -17.15
CA ASN A 32 -0.68 -15.40 -18.22
C ASN A 32 -0.85 -13.89 -18.01
N MET A 33 0.08 -13.28 -17.28
CA MET A 33 0.03 -11.86 -16.98
C MET A 33 0.27 -11.11 -18.29
N PRO A 34 -0.63 -10.21 -18.70
CA PRO A 34 -0.41 -9.42 -19.90
C PRO A 34 0.89 -8.61 -19.75
N HIS A 35 1.57 -8.36 -20.87
CA HIS A 35 2.97 -7.90 -20.98
C HIS A 35 3.33 -6.61 -20.20
N TRP A 36 2.33 -5.93 -19.64
CA TRP A 36 2.41 -4.68 -18.89
C TRP A 36 2.39 -4.83 -17.36
N LEU A 37 2.09 -6.03 -16.81
CA LEU A 37 2.51 -6.30 -15.43
C LEU A 37 4.03 -6.35 -15.47
N GLU A 38 4.69 -5.47 -14.71
CA GLU A 38 6.12 -5.21 -14.81
C GLU A 38 6.93 -6.51 -14.92
N LYS A 39 7.25 -6.88 -16.15
CA LYS A 39 8.41 -7.68 -16.44
C LYS A 39 9.56 -6.70 -16.39
N SER A 40 10.56 -7.00 -15.57
CA SER A 40 11.81 -6.27 -15.66
C SER A 40 12.29 -6.34 -17.12
N PHE A 41 12.32 -5.19 -17.79
CA PHE A 41 12.88 -5.04 -19.15
C PHE A 41 14.39 -5.20 -19.15
N HIS A 42 14.99 -5.49 -17.99
CA HIS A 42 16.40 -5.74 -17.86
C HIS A 42 16.74 -7.14 -18.40
N PRO A 43 17.72 -7.27 -19.32
CA PRO A 43 18.15 -8.57 -19.85
C PRO A 43 18.67 -9.55 -18.77
N LYS A 44 19.03 -9.02 -17.58
CA LYS A 44 19.40 -9.80 -16.39
C LYS A 44 18.33 -9.75 -15.29
N ALA A 45 17.06 -9.75 -15.66
CA ALA A 45 15.99 -9.93 -14.67
C ALA A 45 16.14 -11.31 -14.02
N TRP A 46 16.29 -11.36 -12.70
CA TRP A 46 16.50 -12.60 -11.94
C TRP A 46 15.34 -13.59 -12.11
N ASN A 47 14.10 -13.09 -12.12
CA ASN A 47 12.91 -13.87 -12.38
C ASN A 47 11.91 -12.99 -13.15
N HIS A 48 11.34 -13.52 -14.24
CA HIS A 48 10.34 -12.82 -15.05
C HIS A 48 8.92 -12.92 -14.45
N ASP A 49 8.73 -13.78 -13.45
CA ASP A 49 7.41 -14.21 -12.98
C ASP A 49 7.17 -13.98 -11.47
N SER A 50 8.18 -13.52 -10.72
CA SER A 50 8.08 -13.21 -9.27
C SER A 50 8.33 -11.74 -8.99
N ASN A 51 7.46 -11.13 -8.17
CA ASN A 51 7.63 -9.77 -7.67
C ASN A 51 7.66 -9.73 -6.14
N TRP A 52 8.37 -8.75 -5.58
CA TRP A 52 8.32 -8.43 -4.16
C TRP A 52 6.90 -8.00 -3.77
N MET A 53 6.40 -8.60 -2.69
CA MET A 53 5.01 -8.51 -2.25
C MET A 53 4.88 -8.06 -0.79
N GLY A 54 5.98 -7.94 -0.04
CA GLY A 54 5.88 -7.55 1.36
C GLY A 54 7.06 -7.96 2.21
N TYR A 55 6.88 -7.86 3.53
CA TYR A 55 7.88 -8.30 4.50
C TYR A 55 7.23 -8.70 5.83
N VAL A 56 7.96 -9.49 6.60
CA VAL A 56 7.65 -9.81 7.99
C VAL A 56 8.65 -9.08 8.87
N ALA A 57 8.16 -8.40 9.91
CA ALA A 57 8.98 -7.73 10.91
C ALA A 57 8.55 -8.12 12.33
N VAL A 58 9.49 -8.10 13.26
CA VAL A 58 9.26 -8.44 14.67
C VAL A 58 9.70 -7.27 15.53
N SER A 59 8.87 -6.91 16.51
CA SER A 59 9.22 -5.87 17.49
C SER A 59 10.49 -6.26 18.26
N GLY A 60 11.37 -5.29 18.51
CA GLY A 60 12.52 -5.42 19.39
C GLY A 60 12.10 -5.43 20.87
N ASP A 61 13.07 -5.62 21.77
CA ASP A 61 12.78 -5.79 23.21
C ASP A 61 12.16 -4.55 23.84
N ALA A 62 12.70 -3.36 23.55
CA ALA A 62 12.16 -2.09 24.05
C ALA A 62 10.73 -1.84 23.55
N GLU A 63 10.43 -2.20 22.29
CA GLU A 63 9.10 -2.02 21.71
C GLU A 63 8.11 -3.06 22.24
N THR A 64 8.59 -4.29 22.48
CA THR A 64 7.84 -5.35 23.15
C THR A 64 7.44 -4.94 24.56
N GLU A 65 8.36 -4.34 25.32
CA GLU A 65 8.08 -3.82 26.66
C GLU A 65 7.06 -2.67 26.61
N ARG A 66 7.20 -1.75 25.65
CA ARG A 66 6.28 -0.62 25.47
C ARG A 66 4.85 -1.06 25.12
N ILE A 67 4.71 -2.06 24.24
CA ILE A 67 3.40 -2.58 23.78
C ILE A 67 2.82 -3.59 24.77
N GLY A 68 3.67 -4.28 25.54
CA GLY A 68 3.29 -5.33 26.48
C GLY A 68 3.22 -6.74 25.87
N CYS A 69 3.61 -6.91 24.60
CA CYS A 69 3.69 -8.20 23.93
C CYS A 69 4.68 -8.18 22.75
N ARG A 70 5.16 -9.37 22.34
CA ARG A 70 5.98 -9.49 21.13
C ARG A 70 5.07 -9.38 19.91
N ASP A 71 5.08 -8.21 19.28
CA ASP A 71 4.31 -7.94 18.08
C ASP A 71 5.05 -8.44 16.82
N VAL A 72 4.31 -9.10 15.93
CA VAL A 72 4.78 -9.64 14.65
C VAL A 72 3.97 -9.02 13.52
N LEU A 73 4.62 -8.19 12.72
CA LEU A 73 4.02 -7.47 11.61
C LEU A 73 4.21 -8.24 10.30
N VAL A 74 3.11 -8.48 9.59
CA VAL A 74 3.13 -8.95 8.19
C VAL A 74 2.61 -7.83 7.30
N THR A 75 3.49 -7.20 6.53
CA THR A 75 3.14 -6.09 5.65
C THR A 75 3.08 -6.56 4.21
N TRP A 76 1.92 -6.36 3.58
CA TRP A 76 1.72 -6.61 2.15
C TRP A 76 1.92 -5.31 1.37
N ARG A 77 2.60 -5.40 0.23
CA ARG A 77 2.73 -4.31 -0.73
C ARG A 77 1.36 -4.06 -1.37
N GLY A 78 0.89 -2.82 -1.31
CA GLY A 78 -0.32 -2.39 -2.02
C GLY A 78 -0.12 -2.12 -3.51
N THR A 79 -1.23 -1.83 -4.18
CA THR A 79 -1.36 -1.53 -5.60
C THR A 79 -0.69 -0.19 -5.97
N ILE A 80 0.14 -0.18 -7.01
CA ILE A 80 0.93 1.00 -7.45
C ILE A 80 0.40 1.57 -8.80
N ALA A 81 -0.24 0.78 -9.66
CA ALA A 81 -0.66 1.24 -10.99
C ALA A 81 -2.19 1.20 -11.23
N PRO A 82 -2.80 2.20 -11.92
CA PRO A 82 -4.21 2.20 -12.30
C PRO A 82 -4.68 0.98 -13.11
N THR A 83 -3.75 0.23 -13.73
CA THR A 83 -4.04 -0.98 -14.50
C THR A 83 -4.07 -2.24 -13.64
N GLU A 84 -3.44 -2.25 -12.45
CA GLU A 84 -3.57 -3.34 -11.48
C GLU A 84 -5.03 -3.43 -10.94
N TRP A 85 -5.73 -2.29 -10.92
CA TRP A 85 -7.17 -2.20 -10.58
C TRP A 85 -8.07 -3.07 -11.46
N LEU A 86 -7.70 -3.28 -12.73
CA LEU A 86 -8.49 -4.12 -13.64
C LEU A 86 -8.48 -5.61 -13.23
N LYS A 87 -7.51 -6.04 -12.40
CA LYS A 87 -7.34 -7.44 -11.97
C LYS A 87 -7.93 -7.71 -10.59
N ASP A 88 -7.94 -6.71 -9.69
CA ASP A 88 -8.64 -6.80 -8.39
C ASP A 88 -10.16 -7.01 -8.54
N MET A 89 -10.67 -6.85 -9.77
CA MET A 89 -12.06 -7.09 -10.13
C MET A 89 -12.39 -8.53 -10.55
N ASP A 90 -11.38 -9.38 -10.82
CA ASP A 90 -11.58 -10.77 -11.25
C ASP A 90 -11.30 -11.74 -10.08
N VAL A 91 -12.23 -11.78 -9.13
CA VAL A 91 -12.08 -12.57 -7.90
C VAL A 91 -13.16 -13.67 -7.85
N ARG A 92 -12.70 -14.92 -7.68
CA ARG A 92 -13.58 -16.03 -7.26
C ARG A 92 -13.75 -15.96 -5.74
N LEU A 93 -15.00 -15.99 -5.30
CA LEU A 93 -15.36 -16.01 -3.89
C LEU A 93 -14.97 -17.35 -3.25
N GLU A 94 -14.24 -17.29 -2.15
CA GLU A 94 -14.01 -18.41 -1.25
C GLU A 94 -14.60 -18.09 0.13
N HIS A 95 -15.11 -19.12 0.81
CA HIS A 95 -15.63 -18.94 2.16
C HIS A 95 -14.46 -18.74 3.13
N PHE A 96 -14.41 -17.58 3.78
CA PHE A 96 -13.41 -17.31 4.81
C PHE A 96 -14.01 -17.55 6.21
N GLY A 97 -13.36 -18.44 6.98
CA GLY A 97 -13.62 -18.64 8.41
C GLY A 97 -14.61 -19.76 8.77
N GLY A 98 -14.14 -20.72 9.56
CA GLY A 98 -14.99 -21.47 10.49
C GLY A 98 -15.36 -20.56 11.68
N LYS A 99 -16.45 -20.85 12.39
CA LYS A 99 -17.07 -19.99 13.43
C LYS A 99 -16.19 -19.60 14.65
N ASN A 100 -14.89 -19.87 14.68
CA ASN A 100 -13.97 -19.62 15.81
C ASN A 100 -12.63 -19.01 15.36
N SER A 101 -12.60 -17.74 14.98
CA SER A 101 -11.32 -17.00 14.88
C SER A 101 -11.36 -15.74 15.74
N ASP A 102 -10.42 -15.61 16.69
CA ASP A 102 -10.27 -14.45 17.57
C ASP A 102 -9.70 -13.20 16.87
N ALA A 103 -9.58 -13.24 15.54
CA ALA A 103 -9.04 -12.17 14.73
C ALA A 103 -9.97 -10.95 14.75
N LYS A 104 -9.44 -9.79 15.14
CA LYS A 104 -10.12 -8.50 15.02
C LYS A 104 -9.55 -7.75 13.82
N VAL A 105 -10.43 -7.30 12.94
CA VAL A 105 -10.06 -6.53 11.75
C VAL A 105 -10.62 -5.12 11.88
N ILE A 106 -9.79 -4.12 11.61
CA ILE A 106 -10.22 -2.72 11.44
C ILE A 106 -10.04 -2.37 9.97
N ARG A 107 -11.11 -1.89 9.34
CA ARG A 107 -11.12 -1.39 7.98
C ARG A 107 -11.19 0.13 8.00
N VAL A 108 -10.10 0.78 7.61
CA VAL A 108 -10.10 2.23 7.41
C VAL A 108 -10.71 2.52 6.04
N VAL A 109 -11.76 3.33 6.00
CA VAL A 109 -12.51 3.62 4.77
C VAL A 109 -12.59 5.13 4.59
N VAL A 110 -12.09 5.64 3.47
CA VAL A 110 -12.37 7.02 3.06
C VAL A 110 -13.64 7.02 2.23
N ARG A 111 -14.67 7.77 2.64
CA ARG A 111 -16.00 7.74 2.00
C ARG A 111 -16.02 8.10 0.51
N HIS A 112 -14.99 8.81 0.04
CA HIS A 112 -14.87 9.25 -1.35
C HIS A 112 -14.08 8.25 -2.20
N ASP A 113 -13.46 7.25 -1.57
CA ASP A 113 -12.74 6.18 -2.25
C ASP A 113 -13.71 5.06 -2.62
N ILE A 114 -13.80 4.78 -3.92
CA ILE A 114 -14.70 3.77 -4.46
C ILE A 114 -14.11 2.36 -4.36
N VAL A 115 -12.78 2.21 -4.18
CA VAL A 115 -12.11 0.89 -4.19
C VAL A 115 -12.66 -0.09 -3.18
N PRO A 116 -12.86 0.28 -1.90
CA PRO A 116 -13.34 -0.67 -0.90
C PRO A 116 -14.74 -1.22 -1.17
N HIS A 117 -15.45 -0.66 -2.16
CA HIS A 117 -16.81 -1.02 -2.56
C HIS A 117 -16.85 -1.83 -3.89
N LEU A 118 -15.70 -2.17 -4.49
CA LEU A 118 -15.60 -2.96 -5.73
C LEU A 118 -15.53 -4.48 -5.48
N PRO A 119 -16.10 -5.30 -6.39
CA PRO A 119 -15.45 -5.63 -7.68
C PRO A 119 -16.18 -5.16 -8.97
N GLY A 120 -17.15 -4.24 -8.90
CA GLY A 120 -18.22 -4.12 -9.91
C GLY A 120 -18.18 -3.04 -11.02
N ILE A 121 -17.13 -2.22 -11.21
CA ILE A 121 -17.12 -1.16 -12.25
C ILE A 121 -16.15 -1.50 -13.40
N PRO A 122 -16.59 -1.92 -14.60
CA PRO A 122 -15.68 -2.03 -15.73
C PRO A 122 -15.14 -0.64 -16.06
N PHE A 123 -13.82 -0.44 -15.90
CA PHE A 123 -13.09 0.82 -16.07
C PHE A 123 -13.19 1.43 -17.49
N ASN A 124 -14.07 0.92 -18.35
CA ASN A 124 -14.26 1.39 -19.73
C ASN A 124 -15.73 1.61 -20.14
N LYS A 125 -16.66 1.86 -19.21
CA LYS A 125 -17.97 2.43 -19.56
C LYS A 125 -18.15 3.78 -18.89
N LYS A 126 -18.35 4.81 -19.74
CA LYS A 126 -18.69 6.20 -19.41
C LYS A 126 -19.31 6.36 -18.01
N LEU A 127 -18.64 7.18 -17.20
CA LEU A 127 -18.93 7.59 -15.82
C LEU A 127 -20.32 8.23 -15.58
N GLU A 128 -21.22 8.26 -16.55
CA GLU A 128 -22.58 8.83 -16.41
C GLU A 128 -23.63 7.82 -15.94
N LYS A 129 -23.33 6.51 -15.88
CA LYS A 129 -24.30 5.45 -15.52
C LYS A 129 -24.04 4.78 -14.16
N VAL A 130 -23.25 5.38 -13.29
CA VAL A 130 -22.81 4.77 -12.02
C VAL A 130 -23.91 4.77 -10.93
N GLU A 131 -24.89 5.66 -11.01
CA GLU A 131 -25.91 5.80 -9.94
C GLU A 131 -26.85 4.59 -9.83
N ASN A 132 -27.11 3.86 -10.93
CA ASN A 132 -28.04 2.71 -10.93
C ASN A 132 -27.37 1.34 -10.70
N LEU A 133 -26.05 1.27 -10.49
CA LEU A 133 -25.34 -0.01 -10.32
C LEU A 133 -25.08 -0.37 -8.85
N ALA A 134 -24.99 0.61 -7.95
CA ALA A 134 -24.68 0.39 -6.54
C ALA A 134 -25.77 -0.42 -5.80
N GLU A 135 -27.02 -0.35 -6.25
CA GLU A 135 -28.15 -1.01 -5.59
C GLU A 135 -28.18 -2.54 -5.79
N SER A 136 -27.50 -3.08 -6.82
CA SER A 136 -27.63 -4.49 -7.22
C SER A 136 -26.75 -5.49 -6.44
N TRP A 137 -25.91 -5.06 -5.50
CA TRP A 137 -24.81 -5.90 -4.97
C TRP A 137 -24.78 -6.10 -3.45
N HIS A 138 -25.82 -5.70 -2.72
CA HIS A 138 -25.94 -5.81 -1.26
C HIS A 138 -26.00 -7.26 -0.69
N GLY A 139 -25.40 -8.27 -1.35
CA GLY A 139 -25.43 -9.66 -0.88
C GLY A 139 -24.35 -10.63 -1.41
N LEU A 140 -23.40 -10.18 -2.24
CA LEU A 140 -22.36 -11.07 -2.78
C LEU A 140 -21.04 -11.05 -2.00
N TYR A 141 -20.79 -9.97 -1.26
CA TYR A 141 -19.62 -9.80 -0.40
C TYR A 141 -20.11 -9.33 0.96
N THR A 142 -19.61 -9.96 2.04
CA THR A 142 -19.83 -9.46 3.40
C THR A 142 -18.48 -8.97 3.92
N HIS A 143 -18.41 -7.69 4.26
CA HIS A 143 -17.21 -7.15 4.89
C HIS A 143 -17.03 -7.75 6.29
N TYR A 144 -15.78 -8.07 6.65
CA TYR A 144 -15.41 -8.53 7.98
C TYR A 144 -14.63 -7.44 8.74
N GLY A 145 -14.94 -7.26 10.02
CA GLY A 145 -14.28 -6.28 10.90
C GLY A 145 -15.07 -5.00 11.15
N TYR A 146 -14.46 -4.08 11.90
CA TYR A 146 -15.02 -2.77 12.27
C TYR A 146 -14.54 -1.69 11.32
N GLU A 147 -15.44 -0.80 10.87
CA GLU A 147 -15.08 0.29 9.98
C GLU A 147 -14.73 1.58 10.72
N LEU A 148 -13.58 2.15 10.38
CA LEU A 148 -13.21 3.53 10.71
C LEU A 148 -13.45 4.41 9.48
N ASN A 149 -14.53 5.17 9.50
CA ASN A 149 -14.94 6.04 8.40
C ASN A 149 -14.23 7.40 8.47
N LEU A 150 -13.61 7.80 7.36
CA LEU A 150 -12.86 9.05 7.21
C LEU A 150 -13.46 9.91 6.08
N GLU A 151 -13.37 11.23 6.24
CA GLU A 151 -13.89 12.20 5.30
C GLU A 151 -12.81 13.16 4.83
N VAL A 152 -12.58 13.26 3.53
CA VAL A 152 -11.58 14.18 2.95
C VAL A 152 -11.82 15.63 3.38
N LYS A 153 -13.11 16.03 3.47
CA LYS A 153 -13.53 17.37 3.86
C LYS A 153 -13.20 17.75 5.31
N SER A 154 -12.85 16.79 6.19
CA SER A 154 -12.43 17.13 7.55
C SER A 154 -11.08 17.83 7.56
N SER A 155 -10.17 17.45 6.65
CA SER A 155 -8.84 18.04 6.59
C SER A 155 -8.88 19.43 5.96
N PRO A 156 -8.36 20.48 6.64
CA PRO A 156 -8.24 21.82 6.05
C PRO A 156 -7.19 21.87 4.93
N TYR A 157 -6.34 20.85 4.80
CA TYR A 157 -5.22 20.82 3.85
C TYR A 157 -5.55 20.15 2.51
N LEU A 158 -6.62 19.36 2.44
CA LEU A 158 -6.96 18.56 1.25
C LEU A 158 -7.89 19.33 0.29
N LYS A 159 -7.70 19.10 -1.01
CA LYS A 159 -8.62 19.59 -2.04
C LYS A 159 -9.98 18.93 -1.89
N GLN A 160 -11.05 19.69 -2.13
CA GLN A 160 -12.43 19.20 -2.17
C GLN A 160 -12.90 18.93 -3.62
N MET A 161 -11.96 18.64 -4.51
CA MET A 161 -12.24 18.36 -5.93
C MET A 161 -12.29 16.85 -6.16
N PHE A 162 -13.07 16.41 -7.14
CA PHE A 162 -13.17 15.02 -7.52
C PHE A 162 -11.83 14.50 -8.08
N ASP A 163 -11.15 13.62 -7.35
CA ASP A 163 -9.90 12.96 -7.74
C ASP A 163 -9.92 11.49 -7.27
N LEU A 164 -10.35 10.58 -8.13
CA LEU A 164 -10.48 9.15 -7.81
C LEU A 164 -9.13 8.50 -7.46
N VAL A 165 -8.06 8.89 -8.14
CA VAL A 165 -6.71 8.34 -7.89
C VAL A 165 -6.17 8.91 -6.59
N GLY A 166 -6.39 10.20 -6.35
CA GLY A 166 -6.01 10.86 -5.10
C GLY A 166 -6.76 10.34 -3.88
N TYR A 167 -8.05 9.98 -4.02
CA TYR A 167 -8.82 9.34 -2.95
C TYR A 167 -8.33 7.94 -2.57
N HIS A 168 -7.63 7.25 -3.47
CA HIS A 168 -7.04 5.93 -3.19
C HIS A 168 -5.55 6.00 -2.77
N ASN A 169 -5.10 7.16 -2.28
CA ASN A 169 -3.72 7.36 -1.85
C ASN A 169 -3.53 6.98 -0.36
N LEU A 170 -2.67 5.99 -0.08
CA LEU A 170 -2.34 5.59 1.29
C LEU A 170 -1.85 6.75 2.16
N GLU A 171 -1.07 7.68 1.61
CA GLU A 171 -0.55 8.83 2.37
C GLU A 171 -1.68 9.77 2.82
N MET A 172 -2.74 9.88 2.01
CA MET A 172 -3.95 10.62 2.38
C MET A 172 -4.75 9.89 3.47
N TYR A 173 -4.88 8.57 3.39
CA TYR A 173 -5.50 7.77 4.45
C TYR A 173 -4.79 7.99 5.78
N LEU A 174 -3.47 7.87 5.81
CA LEU A 174 -2.67 8.06 7.03
C LEU A 174 -2.76 9.49 7.58
N HIS A 175 -2.82 10.50 6.71
CA HIS A 175 -3.08 11.89 7.10
C HIS A 175 -4.44 12.07 7.77
N LEU A 176 -5.48 11.47 7.18
CA LEU A 176 -6.84 11.54 7.74
C LEU A 176 -6.97 10.75 9.05
N VAL A 177 -6.29 9.61 9.20
CA VAL A 177 -6.25 8.84 10.45
C VAL A 177 -5.58 9.65 11.56
N ASP A 178 -4.39 10.22 11.30
CA ASP A 178 -3.67 10.99 12.32
C ASP A 178 -4.45 12.26 12.74
N GLY A 179 -5.17 12.85 11.80
CA GLY A 179 -6.05 13.98 12.03
C GLY A 179 -7.46 13.66 12.55
N HIS A 180 -7.82 12.38 12.68
CA HIS A 180 -9.20 11.98 12.93
C HIS A 180 -9.65 12.34 14.35
N ILE A 181 -10.81 12.98 14.46
CA ILE A 181 -11.53 13.17 15.71
C ILE A 181 -12.87 12.44 15.60
N SER A 182 -13.14 11.52 16.51
CA SER A 182 -14.46 10.89 16.63
C SER A 182 -15.44 11.92 17.18
N SER A 183 -16.33 12.46 16.36
CA SER A 183 -17.45 13.25 16.90
C SER A 183 -18.69 13.31 16.01
N ASN A 184 -19.83 13.28 16.69
CA ASN A 184 -21.19 13.17 16.19
C ASN A 184 -21.68 14.43 15.46
N GLY A 185 -21.06 14.78 14.33
CA GLY A 185 -21.66 15.69 13.35
C GLY A 185 -20.92 16.98 13.01
N SER A 186 -19.64 17.14 13.39
CA SER A 186 -18.79 18.19 12.79
C SER A 186 -17.48 17.59 12.29
N ALA A 187 -17.11 17.96 11.06
CA ALA A 187 -15.92 17.48 10.37
C ALA A 187 -14.66 18.14 10.97
N ASN A 188 -14.32 17.75 12.19
CA ASN A 188 -13.16 18.28 12.89
C ASN A 188 -11.92 17.46 12.53
N PHE A 189 -10.81 18.17 12.33
CA PHE A 189 -9.48 17.61 12.15
C PHE A 189 -8.60 18.15 13.26
N ARG A 190 -7.87 17.28 13.95
CA ARG A 190 -7.06 17.71 15.10
C ARG A 190 -5.87 18.56 14.66
N GLU A 191 -5.67 19.67 15.37
CA GLU A 191 -4.60 20.63 15.08
C GLU A 191 -3.22 20.09 15.44
N ASP A 192 -3.14 19.15 16.38
CA ASP A 192 -1.90 18.53 16.87
C ASP A 192 -1.55 17.21 16.16
N ALA A 193 -2.11 16.99 14.95
CA ALA A 193 -1.69 15.91 14.07
C ALA A 193 -0.17 16.01 13.82
N LYS A 194 0.55 14.89 14.00
CA LYS A 194 2.02 14.84 13.98
C LYS A 194 2.59 14.45 12.62
N ARG A 195 1.77 13.84 11.75
CA ARG A 195 2.18 13.40 10.43
C ARG A 195 2.41 14.61 9.53
N ASP A 196 3.56 14.62 8.87
CA ASP A 196 3.89 15.67 7.91
C ASP A 196 2.91 15.63 6.72
N VAL A 197 2.19 16.74 6.55
CA VAL A 197 1.23 16.96 5.47
C VAL A 197 1.85 16.78 4.09
N ALA A 198 3.14 17.05 3.92
CA ALA A 198 3.84 16.93 2.65
C ALA A 198 3.81 15.50 2.08
N LEU A 199 3.72 14.48 2.95
CA LEU A 199 3.64 13.09 2.54
C LEU A 199 2.40 12.79 1.69
N VAL A 200 1.30 13.53 1.86
CA VAL A 200 0.10 13.36 1.03
C VAL A 200 0.43 13.50 -0.46
N ASN A 201 1.30 14.45 -0.82
CA ASN A 201 1.69 14.68 -2.21
C ASN A 201 2.87 13.81 -2.68
N LYS A 202 3.31 12.82 -1.88
CA LYS A 202 4.41 11.92 -2.26
C LYS A 202 4.16 11.26 -3.63
N TRP A 203 2.93 10.80 -3.84
CA TRP A 203 2.49 10.12 -5.08
C TRP A 203 1.21 10.73 -5.68
N SER A 204 0.70 11.82 -5.12
CA SER A 204 -0.58 12.42 -5.52
C SER A 204 -0.48 13.95 -5.60
N GLY A 205 -1.58 14.58 -6.03
CA GLY A 205 -1.74 16.03 -6.00
C GLY A 205 -2.87 16.49 -5.08
N MET A 206 -3.14 15.78 -3.98
CA MET A 206 -4.33 16.00 -3.13
C MET A 206 -4.27 17.24 -2.23
N LEU A 207 -3.08 17.79 -1.96
CA LEU A 207 -2.96 19.00 -1.14
C LEU A 207 -3.44 20.25 -1.88
N LYS A 208 -4.05 21.18 -1.15
CA LYS A 208 -4.40 22.51 -1.67
C LYS A 208 -3.14 23.30 -2.05
N LYS A 209 -3.27 24.23 -3.00
CA LYS A 209 -2.12 24.97 -3.57
C LYS A 209 -1.39 25.82 -2.54
N GLU A 210 -2.11 26.30 -1.52
CA GLU A 210 -1.61 27.14 -0.44
C GLU A 210 -0.58 26.42 0.45
N THR A 211 -0.55 25.09 0.41
CA THR A 211 0.47 24.28 1.11
C THR A 211 1.85 24.38 0.45
N LEU A 212 1.93 24.84 -0.81
CA LEU A 212 3.17 24.96 -1.61
C LEU A 212 3.97 23.66 -1.80
N VAL A 213 3.41 22.50 -1.44
CA VAL A 213 4.05 21.21 -1.64
C VAL A 213 3.79 20.73 -3.07
N PRO A 214 4.83 20.47 -3.89
CA PRO A 214 4.65 19.96 -5.25
C PRO A 214 3.92 18.62 -5.25
N SER A 215 3.03 18.41 -6.23
CA SER A 215 2.38 17.11 -6.45
C SER A 215 3.38 16.05 -6.94
N CYS A 216 3.19 14.80 -6.54
CA CYS A 216 4.02 13.66 -6.93
C CYS A 216 5.52 13.92 -6.76
N TRP A 217 5.91 14.54 -5.64
CA TRP A 217 7.28 15.04 -5.45
C TRP A 217 8.31 13.92 -5.28
N TYR A 218 7.89 12.71 -4.90
CA TYR A 218 8.82 11.65 -4.59
C TYR A 218 9.47 11.10 -5.86
N GLN A 219 10.79 11.24 -5.92
CA GLN A 219 11.62 10.62 -6.93
C GLN A 219 12.98 10.28 -6.28
N PRO A 220 13.53 9.07 -6.51
CA PRO A 220 14.89 8.77 -6.10
C PRO A 220 15.87 9.79 -6.67
N ALA A 221 16.92 10.11 -5.91
CA ALA A 221 18.02 10.93 -6.39
C ALA A 221 18.55 10.34 -7.72
N PHE A 222 18.74 11.20 -8.72
CA PHE A 222 19.17 10.80 -10.06
C PHE A 222 18.34 9.66 -10.69
N LYS A 223 17.05 9.54 -10.30
CA LYS A 223 16.15 8.44 -10.71
C LYS A 223 16.71 7.04 -10.39
N GLY A 224 17.54 6.94 -9.35
CA GLY A 224 18.13 5.68 -8.87
C GLY A 224 19.47 5.33 -9.52
N LEU A 225 20.01 6.19 -10.41
CA LEU A 225 21.35 6.00 -10.94
C LEU A 225 22.41 6.35 -9.89
N VAL A 226 23.50 5.58 -9.88
CA VAL A 226 24.66 5.83 -9.03
C VAL A 226 25.90 6.08 -9.87
N CYS A 227 26.75 7.00 -9.45
CA CYS A 227 28.03 7.25 -10.10
C CYS A 227 29.07 6.26 -9.56
N ASN A 228 29.63 5.42 -10.42
CA ASN A 228 30.63 4.44 -10.01
C ASN A 228 32.04 5.08 -9.89
N LYS A 229 33.01 4.29 -9.39
CA LYS A 229 34.42 4.72 -9.22
C LYS A 229 35.12 5.19 -10.51
N PHE A 230 34.53 4.95 -11.68
CA PHE A 230 35.05 5.36 -12.98
C PHE A 230 34.35 6.62 -13.53
N GLY A 231 33.49 7.27 -12.73
CA GLY A 231 32.73 8.45 -13.14
C GLY A 231 31.56 8.17 -14.07
N ARG A 232 31.11 6.90 -14.18
CA ARG A 232 29.99 6.51 -15.04
C ARG A 232 28.72 6.35 -14.22
N TRP A 233 27.61 6.86 -14.73
CA TRP A 233 26.27 6.64 -14.17
C TRP A 233 25.78 5.25 -14.55
N VAL A 234 25.50 4.43 -13.54
CA VAL A 234 25.07 3.04 -13.71
C VAL A 234 23.83 2.77 -12.87
N ILE A 235 23.09 1.74 -13.26
CA ILE A 235 22.05 1.16 -12.41
C ILE A 235 22.78 0.34 -11.34
N PRO A 236 22.52 0.57 -10.04
CA PRO A 236 23.14 -0.20 -8.98
C PRO A 236 22.73 -1.68 -9.09
N GLU A 237 23.62 -2.59 -8.70
CA GLU A 237 23.26 -3.98 -8.48
C GLU A 237 22.33 -4.08 -7.26
N ARG A 238 21.45 -5.09 -7.24
CA ARG A 238 20.59 -5.33 -6.06
C ARG A 238 21.42 -5.91 -4.94
N GLU A 239 21.08 -5.54 -3.71
CA GLU A 239 21.63 -6.21 -2.54
C GLU A 239 21.23 -7.69 -2.55
N PRO A 240 22.13 -8.62 -2.16
CA PRO A 240 21.83 -10.05 -2.17
C PRO A 240 20.58 -10.44 -1.39
N GLU A 241 20.25 -9.68 -0.33
CA GLU A 241 19.09 -9.87 0.53
C GLU A 241 17.76 -9.53 -0.18
N ASP A 242 17.81 -8.67 -1.20
CA ASP A 242 16.65 -8.30 -2.03
C ASP A 242 16.37 -9.33 -3.14
N VAL A 243 17.27 -10.30 -3.31
CA VAL A 243 17.16 -11.37 -4.29
C VAL A 243 16.40 -12.55 -3.67
N PRO A 244 15.22 -12.92 -4.19
CA PRO A 244 14.47 -14.05 -3.64
C PRO A 244 15.29 -15.34 -3.80
N PRO A 245 15.24 -16.24 -2.80
CA PRO A 245 16.01 -17.46 -2.82
C PRO A 245 15.53 -18.39 -3.95
N PRO A 246 16.38 -19.29 -4.50
CA PRO A 246 16.02 -20.15 -5.61
C PRO A 246 14.80 -21.04 -5.32
N PRO A 247 13.96 -21.37 -6.32
CA PRO A 247 12.82 -22.27 -6.13
C PRO A 247 13.25 -23.59 -5.45
N GLY A 248 12.60 -23.96 -4.35
CA GLY A 248 12.87 -25.21 -3.60
C GLY A 248 13.80 -25.07 -2.40
N THR A 249 14.36 -23.88 -2.13
CA THR A 249 15.02 -23.59 -0.85
C THR A 249 13.99 -23.23 0.21
N HIS A 250 13.31 -24.25 0.74
CA HIS A 250 12.54 -24.08 1.98
C HIS A 250 13.53 -23.86 3.12
N VAL A 251 13.53 -22.66 3.71
CA VAL A 251 14.09 -22.47 5.05
C VAL A 251 13.16 -23.25 5.98
N PRO A 252 13.63 -24.28 6.71
CA PRO A 252 12.82 -24.89 7.73
C PRO A 252 12.42 -23.79 8.69
N LEU A 253 11.12 -23.63 8.94
CA LEU A 253 10.66 -22.86 10.11
C LEU A 253 11.26 -23.58 11.31
N SER A 254 12.40 -23.07 11.80
CA SER A 254 12.89 -23.45 13.11
C SER A 254 11.82 -23.00 14.07
N VAL A 255 11.10 -23.99 14.60
CA VAL A 255 10.10 -23.80 15.64
C VAL A 255 10.81 -23.06 16.77
N PHE A 256 10.35 -21.83 17.04
CA PHE A 256 10.68 -21.15 18.30
C PHE A 256 10.12 -22.03 19.41
N ASN A 257 10.98 -22.83 20.05
CA ASN A 257 10.72 -23.53 21.31
C ASN A 257 10.97 -22.58 22.48
#